data_AF-A0A9E3A6Q8-F1
#
_entry.id   AF-A0A9E3A6Q8-F1
#
_cell.length_a   1.000
_cell.length_b   1.000
_cell.length_c   1.000
_cell.angle_alpha   90.00
_cell.angle_beta   90.00
_cell.angle_gamma   90.00
#
_symmetry.space_group_name_H-M   'P 1'
#
loop_
_entity.id
_entity.type
_entity.pdbx_description
1 polymer ?
#
loop_
_entity_poly.entity_id
_entity_poly.type
_entity_poly.pdbx_seq_one_letter_code
_entity_poly.pdbx_strand_id
1 'polypeptide(L)' 'MDFSFTPEQERIREAVGKLCEKFDADYWLAHDKSGEFPREFQQA' A
#
# COMPACT_ATOMS: atom_id res chain seq x y z
N MET A 1 -0.37 24.92 -16.17
CA MET A 1 -1.05 23.64 -15.87
C MET A 1 -0.83 23.37 -14.40
N ASP A 2 -1.89 23.03 -13.69
CA ASP A 2 -1.80 22.59 -12.30
C ASP A 2 -1.77 21.06 -12.27
N PHE A 3 -0.80 20.49 -11.57
CA PHE A 3 -0.58 19.05 -11.40
C PHE A 3 -0.81 18.60 -9.96
N SER A 4 -1.34 19.49 -9.12
CA SER A 4 -1.70 19.19 -7.75
C SER A 4 -2.79 18.12 -7.72
N PHE A 5 -2.73 17.26 -6.71
CA PHE A 5 -3.78 16.28 -6.49
C PHE A 5 -5.08 16.99 -6.12
N THR A 6 -6.20 16.41 -6.56
CA THR A 6 -7.50 16.83 -6.03
C THR A 6 -7.61 16.40 -4.56
N PRO A 7 -8.46 17.05 -3.76
CA PRO A 7 -8.71 16.63 -2.37
C PRO A 7 -9.14 15.17 -2.25
N GLU A 8 -9.82 14.62 -3.26
CA GLU A 8 -10.17 13.20 -3.30
C GLU A 8 -8.94 12.31 -3.52
N GLN A 9 -8.06 12.68 -4.44
CA GLN A 9 -6.81 11.96 -4.69
C GLN A 9 -5.89 11.98 -3.46
N GLU A 10 -5.83 13.10 -2.72
CA GLU A 10 -5.10 13.17 -1.46
C GLU A 10 -5.66 12.20 -0.42
N ARG A 11 -6.99 12.15 -0.25
CA ARG A 11 -7.62 11.19 0.67
C ARG A 11 -7.34 9.74 0.31
N ILE A 12 -7.37 9.40 -0.98
CA ILE A 12 -7.01 8.04 -1.44
C ILE A 12 -5.55 7.75 -1.09
N ARG A 13 -4.64 8.69 -1.36
CA ARG A 13 -3.21 8.53 -1.06
C ARG A 13 -2.96 8.32 0.44
N GLU A 14 -3.61 9.09 1.30
CA GLU A 14 -3.50 8.92 2.76
C GLU A 14 -4.04 7.57 3.22
N ALA A 15 -5.19 7.13 2.69
CA ALA A 15 -5.78 5.85 3.04
C ALA A 15 -4.87 4.67 2.64
N VAL A 16 -4.31 4.71 1.42
CA VAL A 16 -3.35 3.72 0.94
C VAL A 16 -2.07 3.76 1.76
N GLY A 17 -1.57 4.94 2.13
CA GLY A 17 -0.39 5.07 3.00
C GLY A 17 -0.57 4.36 4.35
N LYS A 18 -1.69 4.62 5.03
CA LYS A 18 -2.03 3.97 6.31
C LYS A 18 -2.21 2.46 6.19
N LEU A 19 -2.67 1.97 5.04
CA LEU A 19 -2.76 0.54 4.78
C LEU A 19 -1.36 -0.07 4.68
N CYS A 20 -0.47 0.53 3.88
CA CYS A 20 0.89 0.06 3.67
C CYS A 20 1.75 0.11 4.94
N GLU A 21 1.49 1.02 5.89
CA GLU A 21 2.21 1.08 7.18
C GLU A 21 2.13 -0.22 7.99
N LYS A 22 1.12 -1.05 7.76
CA LYS A 22 0.97 -2.37 8.42
C LYS A 22 1.85 -3.47 7.81
N PHE A 23 2.45 -3.21 6.65
CA PHE A 23 3.20 -4.18 5.86
C PHE A 23 4.60 -3.63 5.56
N ASP A 24 5.54 -3.97 6.42
CA ASP A 24 6.92 -3.49 6.36
C ASP A 24 7.78 -4.23 5.33
N ALA A 25 9.07 -3.89 5.30
CA ALA A 25 10.02 -4.49 4.38
C ALA A 25 10.20 -6.01 4.59
N ASP A 26 10.06 -6.50 5.82
CA ASP A 26 10.23 -7.92 6.14
C ASP A 26 9.06 -8.74 5.60
N TYR A 27 7.83 -8.21 5.69
CA TYR A 27 6.65 -8.80 5.03
C TYR A 27 6.88 -8.98 3.53
N TRP A 28 7.28 -7.91 2.84
CA TRP A 28 7.50 -7.96 1.39
C TRP A 28 8.65 -8.89 1.01
N LEU A 29 9.74 -8.91 1.79
CA LEU A 29 10.85 -9.82 1.55
C LEU A 29 10.46 -11.29 1.75
N ALA A 30 9.60 -11.59 2.72
CA ALA A 30 9.08 -12.95 2.92
C ALA A 30 8.23 -13.41 1.72
N HIS A 31 7.33 -12.56 1.23
CA HIS A 31 6.49 -12.86 0.06
C HIS A 31 7.29 -12.95 -1.24
N ASP A 32 8.31 -12.11 -1.42
CA ASP A 32 9.21 -12.19 -2.58
C ASP A 32 9.97 -13.53 -2.61
N LYS A 33 10.42 -14.01 -1.44
CA LYS A 33 11.08 -15.31 -1.32
C LYS A 33 10.13 -16.49 -1.49
N SER A 34 8.91 -16.40 -0.97
CA SER A 34 7.94 -17.51 -1.04
C SER A 34 7.22 -17.58 -2.39
N GLY A 35 7.09 -16.46 -3.09
CA GLY A 35 6.28 -16.34 -4.31
C GLY A 35 4.78 -16.46 -4.04
N GLU A 36 4.35 -16.39 -2.78
CA GLU A 36 2.95 -16.54 -2.38
C GLU A 36 2.20 -15.22 -2.50
N PHE A 37 0.95 -15.31 -2.95
CA PHE A 37 0.08 -14.14 -3.06
C PHE A 37 -0.20 -13.53 -1.68
N PRO A 38 0.00 -12.21 -1.50
CA PRO A 38 -0.16 -11.53 -0.21
C PRO A 38 -1.65 -11.33 0.15
N ARG A 39 -2.28 -12.39 0.67
CA ARG A 39 -3.72 -12.40 1.00
C ARG A 39 -4.06 -11.44 2.13
N GLU A 40 -3.15 -11.24 3.07
CA GLU A 40 -3.30 -10.34 4.21
C GLU A 40 -3.34 -8.89 3.72
N PHE A 41 -2.45 -8.52 2.80
CA PHE A 41 -2.45 -7.21 2.15
C PHE A 41 -3.74 -6.96 1.36
N GLN A 42 -4.23 -7.97 0.62
CA GLN A 42 -5.46 -7.84 -0.18
C GLN A 42 -6.72 -7.66 0.68
N GLN A 43 -6.77 -8.26 1.86
CA GLN A 43 -7.94 -8.21 2.76
C GLN A 43 -7.97 -6.97 3.65
N ALA A 44 -6.85 -6.27 3.80
CA ALA A 44 -6.70 -5.12 4.68
C ALA A 44 -7.16 -3.81 4.03
#